data_AF-A0A383WFZ8-F1
#
_entry.id   AF-A0A383WFZ8-F1
#
_cell.length_a   1.000
_cell.length_b   1.000
_cell.length_c   1.000
_cell.angle_alpha   90.00
_cell.angle_beta   90.00
_cell.angle_gamma   90.00
#
_symmetry.space_group_name_H-M   'P 1'
#
loop_
_entity.id
_entity.type
_entity.pdbx_description
1 polymer ?
#
loop_
_entity_poly.entity_id
_entity_poly.type
_entity_poly.pdbx_seq_one_letter_code
_entity_poly.pdbx_strand_id
1 'polypeptide(L)'
;MQRLTLSNCCETQAGMLALNSLTAFSEINLRYYQVLADVPTSSAWAQLKQLRSLHIRSTIRPFGASDGVRGLQRVMAGVAAASGLCKLHLDFRDVDGVLRPKLFGYLTGLQQLQELRVKGVHAASIDGAHLQLYGANSECVRRAMSSDAADIMQLTALTGLTRLEVTSWTAGAAAAGALATGLPQLCRLKLYDCCIESTAALPALGRLSHLQHLDLRQNLRDVATACSC
;
A
#
# COMPACT_ATOMS: atom_id res chain seq x y z
N MET A 1 -7.48 -23.21 14.27
CA MET A 1 -8.03 -22.21 13.33
C MET A 1 -6.88 -21.33 12.85
N GLN A 2 -6.50 -21.37 11.57
CA GLN A 2 -5.32 -20.64 11.05
C GLN A 2 -5.65 -19.22 10.56
N ARG A 3 -6.90 -18.99 10.14
CA ARG A 3 -7.39 -17.74 9.56
C ARG A 3 -8.59 -17.20 10.32
N LEU A 4 -8.61 -15.89 10.53
CA LEU A 4 -9.63 -15.16 11.28
C LEU A 4 -9.99 -13.93 10.47
N THR A 5 -11.27 -13.75 10.23
CA THR A 5 -11.79 -12.55 9.56
C THR A 5 -12.57 -11.74 10.59
N LEU A 6 -12.17 -10.49 10.75
CA LEU A 6 -12.79 -9.53 11.65
C LEU A 6 -13.35 -8.39 10.79
N SER A 7 -14.58 -8.00 11.07
CA SER A 7 -15.32 -7.02 10.29
C SER A 7 -15.98 -6.07 11.27
N ASN A 8 -15.48 -4.83 11.35
CA ASN A 8 -15.93 -3.90 12.38
C ASN A 8 -15.77 -4.45 13.81
N CYS A 9 -14.82 -5.38 14.02
CA CYS A 9 -14.54 -6.01 15.30
C CYS A 9 -13.11 -5.69 15.73
N CYS A 10 -12.88 -5.66 17.04
CA CYS A 10 -11.58 -5.40 17.68
C CYS A 10 -11.15 -3.93 17.68
N GLU A 11 -12.09 -3.03 17.95
CA GLU A 11 -11.81 -1.63 18.30
C GLU A 11 -11.13 -1.50 19.67
N THR A 12 -11.05 -2.56 20.48
CA THR A 12 -10.36 -2.50 21.77
C THR A 12 -9.03 -3.25 21.72
N GLN A 13 -8.02 -2.65 22.34
CA GLN A 13 -6.72 -3.28 22.55
C GLN A 13 -6.86 -4.64 23.27
N ALA A 14 -7.79 -4.75 24.23
CA ALA A 14 -8.08 -5.99 24.94
C ALA A 14 -8.57 -7.11 24.02
N GLY A 15 -9.47 -6.81 23.08
CA GLY A 15 -9.95 -7.79 22.11
C GLY A 15 -8.83 -8.32 21.20
N MET A 16 -7.92 -7.44 20.80
CA MET A 16 -6.73 -7.84 20.02
C MET A 16 -5.76 -8.70 20.83
N LEU A 17 -5.53 -8.36 22.10
CA LEU A 17 -4.65 -9.14 22.98
C LEU A 17 -5.24 -10.52 23.30
N ALA A 18 -6.57 -10.65 23.37
CA ALA A 18 -7.24 -11.93 23.54
C ALA A 18 -6.92 -12.91 22.39
N LEU A 19 -6.61 -12.41 21.18
CA LEU A 19 -6.17 -13.24 20.05
C LEU A 19 -4.84 -13.95 20.32
N ASN A 20 -4.05 -13.49 21.28
CA ASN A 20 -2.80 -14.16 21.64
C ASN A 20 -3.02 -15.53 22.28
N SER A 21 -4.21 -15.80 22.80
CA SER A 21 -4.60 -17.14 23.27
C SER A 21 -4.76 -18.16 22.13
N LEU A 22 -4.92 -17.69 20.90
CA LEU A 22 -5.08 -18.53 19.71
C LEU A 22 -3.69 -18.86 19.14
N THR A 23 -3.03 -19.88 19.69
CA THR A 23 -1.64 -20.25 19.32
C THR A 23 -1.49 -20.79 17.90
N ALA A 24 -2.53 -21.41 17.34
CA ALA A 24 -2.51 -21.98 15.99
C ALA A 24 -2.82 -20.95 14.87
N PHE A 25 -2.90 -19.67 15.24
CA PHE A 25 -3.41 -18.63 14.38
C PHE A 25 -2.29 -17.90 13.64
N SER A 26 -2.41 -17.67 12.32
CA SER A 26 -1.33 -17.04 11.54
C SER A 26 -1.79 -16.02 10.51
N GLU A 27 -3.09 -15.92 10.22
CA GLU A 27 -3.63 -15.02 9.19
C GLU A 27 -4.83 -14.20 9.66
N ILE A 28 -4.68 -12.88 9.76
CA ILE A 28 -5.77 -11.94 10.04
C ILE A 28 -6.25 -11.30 8.75
N ASN A 29 -7.58 -11.23 8.58
CA ASN A 29 -8.23 -10.35 7.64
C ASN A 29 -9.10 -9.34 8.40
N LEU A 30 -8.72 -8.05 8.34
CA LEU A 30 -9.46 -6.95 8.93
C LEU A 30 -10.24 -6.21 7.86
N ARG A 31 -11.51 -5.93 8.15
CA ARG A 31 -12.34 -5.04 7.36
C ARG A 31 -12.83 -3.89 8.22
N TYR A 32 -12.43 -2.68 7.85
CA TYR A 32 -12.85 -1.44 8.47
C TYR A 32 -13.94 -0.80 7.62
N TYR A 33 -15.14 -0.64 8.19
CA TYR A 33 -16.26 0.07 7.56
C TYR A 33 -16.46 1.49 8.12
N GLN A 34 -15.79 1.82 9.23
CA GLN A 34 -15.89 3.10 9.92
C GLN A 34 -14.52 3.81 9.99
N VAL A 35 -14.51 5.02 10.59
CA VAL A 35 -13.35 5.90 10.69
C VAL A 35 -12.20 5.18 11.42
N LEU A 36 -11.03 5.10 10.79
CA LEU A 36 -9.82 4.50 11.38
C LEU A 36 -9.28 5.25 12.61
N ALA A 37 -9.82 6.43 12.92
CA ALA A 37 -9.36 7.27 14.02
C ALA A 37 -9.45 6.54 15.36
N ASP A 38 -10.43 5.67 15.55
CA ASP A 38 -10.71 5.01 16.83
C ASP A 38 -10.09 3.61 16.94
N VAL A 39 -8.99 3.36 16.24
CA VAL A 39 -8.29 2.06 16.31
C VAL A 39 -7.12 2.15 17.31
N PRO A 40 -7.29 1.78 18.60
CA PRO A 40 -6.24 1.76 19.62
C PRO A 40 -5.28 0.57 19.48
N THR A 41 -5.26 -0.12 18.33
CA THR A 41 -4.64 -1.44 18.22
C THR A 41 -3.15 -1.42 17.92
N SER A 42 -2.51 -0.26 17.73
CA SER A 42 -1.14 -0.19 17.21
C SER A 42 -0.12 -1.00 18.02
N SER A 43 -0.21 -1.02 19.34
CA SER A 43 0.72 -1.80 20.19
C SER A 43 0.40 -3.30 20.26
N ALA A 44 -0.85 -3.71 20.03
CA ALA A 44 -1.27 -5.10 20.17
C ALA A 44 -0.68 -6.01 19.09
N TRP A 45 -0.47 -5.46 17.88
CA TRP A 45 0.16 -6.16 16.76
C TRP A 45 1.56 -6.71 17.08
N ALA A 46 2.34 -5.98 17.90
CA ALA A 46 3.66 -6.40 18.33
C ALA A 46 3.66 -7.68 19.17
N GLN A 47 2.53 -7.98 19.83
CA GLN A 47 2.37 -9.13 20.73
C GLN A 47 1.92 -10.39 19.99
N LEU A 48 1.40 -10.28 18.77
CA LEU A 48 0.95 -11.41 17.97
C LEU A 48 2.12 -12.05 17.20
N LYS A 49 3.05 -12.70 17.93
CA LYS A 49 4.28 -13.29 17.36
C LYS A 49 4.04 -14.39 16.32
N GLN A 50 2.88 -15.02 16.38
CA GLN A 50 2.40 -16.05 15.46
C GLN A 50 1.86 -15.50 14.13
N LEU A 51 1.58 -14.19 14.05
CA LEU A 51 0.98 -13.57 12.88
C LEU A 51 1.97 -13.54 11.71
N ARG A 52 1.63 -14.21 10.62
CA ARG A 52 2.45 -14.29 9.39
C ARG A 52 1.82 -13.58 8.21
N SER A 53 0.51 -13.46 8.18
CA SER A 53 -0.23 -12.85 7.09
C SER A 53 -1.27 -11.87 7.63
N LEU A 54 -1.25 -10.66 7.11
CA LEU A 54 -2.20 -9.62 7.47
C LEU A 54 -2.82 -9.03 6.21
N HIS A 55 -4.14 -9.02 6.17
CA HIS A 55 -4.92 -8.36 5.14
C HIS A 55 -5.76 -7.27 5.81
N ILE A 56 -5.56 -6.03 5.41
CA ILE A 56 -6.36 -4.89 5.84
C ILE A 56 -7.12 -4.37 4.64
N ARG A 57 -8.44 -4.35 4.76
CA ARG A 57 -9.33 -3.69 3.81
C ARG A 57 -10.05 -2.55 4.51
N SER A 58 -9.98 -1.37 3.91
CA SER A 58 -10.63 -0.17 4.41
C SER A 58 -11.66 0.29 3.39
N THR A 59 -12.91 0.45 3.84
CA THR A 59 -14.01 1.00 3.03
C THR A 59 -14.48 2.37 3.53
N ILE A 60 -13.55 3.17 4.08
CA ILE A 60 -13.89 4.45 4.72
C ILE A 60 -14.44 5.43 3.69
N ARG A 61 -15.69 5.86 3.87
CA ARG A 61 -16.13 7.11 3.26
C ARG A 61 -15.55 8.27 4.06
N PRO A 62 -14.88 9.25 3.44
CA PRO A 62 -14.25 10.34 4.15
C PRO A 62 -15.32 11.19 4.87
N PHE A 63 -15.36 11.11 6.19
CA PHE A 63 -15.89 12.19 7.03
C PHE A 63 -14.68 12.99 7.51
N GLY A 64 -14.31 14.02 6.74
CA GLY A 64 -13.16 14.90 7.03
C GLY A 64 -11.79 14.27 6.72
N ALA A 65 -10.98 14.97 5.91
CA ALA A 65 -9.69 14.48 5.47
C ALA A 65 -8.70 14.20 6.62
N SER A 66 -8.70 14.99 7.69
CA SER A 66 -7.69 14.92 8.75
C SER A 66 -7.77 13.66 9.62
N ASP A 67 -8.97 13.14 9.88
CA ASP A 67 -9.16 12.02 10.81
C ASP A 67 -8.84 10.68 10.14
N GLY A 68 -9.17 10.55 8.85
CA GLY A 68 -8.79 9.40 8.03
C GLY A 68 -7.27 9.21 7.95
N VAL A 69 -6.50 10.28 7.70
CA VAL A 69 -5.03 10.20 7.66
C VAL A 69 -4.46 9.71 8.98
N ARG A 70 -4.86 10.31 10.11
CA ARG A 70 -4.33 9.96 11.43
C ARG A 70 -4.67 8.52 11.81
N GLY A 71 -5.89 8.09 11.53
CA GLY A 71 -6.30 6.70 11.74
C GLY A 71 -5.46 5.72 10.92
N LEU A 72 -5.26 6.01 9.63
CA LEU A 72 -4.43 5.18 8.76
C LEU A 72 -2.98 5.12 9.23
N GLN A 73 -2.38 6.25 9.62
CA GLN A 73 -1.04 6.28 10.19
C GLN A 73 -0.91 5.42 11.46
N ARG A 74 -1.92 5.44 12.35
CA ARG A 74 -1.95 4.58 13.55
C ARG A 74 -2.02 3.11 13.18
N VAL A 75 -2.86 2.74 12.22
CA VAL A 75 -2.93 1.36 11.71
C VAL A 75 -1.57 0.94 11.17
N MET A 76 -0.93 1.77 10.35
CA MET A 76 0.34 1.46 9.71
C MET A 76 1.50 1.37 10.71
N ALA A 77 1.52 2.22 11.74
CA ALA A 77 2.44 2.08 12.86
C ALA A 77 2.23 0.74 13.60
N GLY A 78 0.97 0.29 13.73
CA GLY A 78 0.66 -1.02 14.28
C GLY A 78 1.15 -2.18 13.41
N VAL A 79 0.89 -2.11 12.10
CA VAL A 79 1.39 -3.08 11.12
C VAL A 79 2.92 -3.17 11.19
N ALA A 80 3.61 -2.03 11.26
CA ALA A 80 5.07 -1.96 11.38
C ALA A 80 5.60 -2.66 12.64
N ALA A 81 4.81 -2.70 13.71
CA ALA A 81 5.18 -3.36 14.96
C ALA A 81 5.07 -4.90 14.87
N ALA A 82 4.33 -5.44 13.89
CA ALA A 82 4.23 -6.88 13.64
C ALA A 82 5.42 -7.40 12.81
N SER A 83 6.62 -7.37 13.40
CA SER A 83 7.88 -7.73 12.73
C SER A 83 7.98 -9.18 12.20
N GLY A 84 7.06 -10.06 12.63
CA GLY A 84 6.97 -11.44 12.15
C GLY A 84 6.18 -11.63 10.84
N LEU A 85 5.62 -10.55 10.27
CA LEU A 85 4.81 -10.61 9.05
C LEU A 85 5.65 -11.03 7.84
N CYS A 86 5.15 -12.03 7.12
CA CYS A 86 5.71 -12.48 5.84
C CYS A 86 4.83 -12.05 4.66
N LYS A 87 3.53 -11.79 4.90
CA LYS A 87 2.57 -11.36 3.88
C LYS A 87 1.74 -10.19 4.38
N LEU A 88 1.64 -9.14 3.57
CA LEU A 88 0.84 -7.97 3.85
C LEU A 88 0.02 -7.59 2.61
N HIS A 89 -1.29 -7.47 2.80
CA HIS A 89 -2.20 -6.95 1.79
C HIS A 89 -2.97 -5.77 2.33
N LEU A 90 -2.82 -4.63 1.67
CA LEU A 90 -3.48 -3.38 1.99
C LEU A 90 -4.42 -3.00 0.85
N ASP A 91 -5.70 -2.89 1.13
CA ASP A 91 -6.74 -2.51 0.16
C ASP A 91 -7.42 -1.22 0.63
N PHE A 92 -7.06 -0.12 -0.03
CA PHE A 92 -7.51 1.24 0.21
C PHE A 92 -8.26 1.80 -1.00
N ARG A 93 -8.86 0.95 -1.84
CA ARG A 93 -9.62 1.35 -3.04
C ARG A 93 -10.90 2.15 -2.78
N ASP A 94 -11.25 2.35 -1.52
CA ASP A 94 -12.40 3.16 -1.12
C ASP A 94 -11.95 4.41 -0.35
N VAL A 95 -10.65 4.59 -0.12
CA VAL A 95 -10.09 5.77 0.56
C VAL A 95 -9.89 6.87 -0.46
N ASP A 96 -10.40 8.06 -0.16
CA ASP A 96 -10.25 9.25 -1.00
C ASP A 96 -8.78 9.50 -1.35
N GLY A 97 -8.51 9.74 -2.64
CA GLY A 97 -7.16 9.90 -3.20
C GLY A 97 -6.38 11.07 -2.61
N VAL A 98 -7.05 12.02 -1.92
CA VAL A 98 -6.40 13.10 -1.16
C VAL A 98 -5.64 12.57 0.07
N LEU A 99 -6.01 11.38 0.56
CA LEU A 99 -5.46 10.75 1.77
C LEU A 99 -4.38 9.73 1.44
N ARG A 100 -3.32 10.15 0.74
CA ARG A 100 -2.11 9.35 0.55
C ARG A 100 -0.98 9.82 1.48
N PRO A 101 -1.04 9.53 2.80
CA PRO A 101 0.11 9.75 3.66
C PRO A 101 1.28 8.88 3.20
N LYS A 102 2.49 9.23 3.63
CA LYS A 102 3.68 8.40 3.42
C LYS A 102 3.52 7.09 4.20
N LEU A 103 2.99 6.06 3.54
CA LEU A 103 2.60 4.78 4.12
C LEU A 103 3.78 3.83 4.18
N PHE A 104 4.59 3.81 3.13
CA PHE A 104 5.60 2.78 2.95
C PHE A 104 6.82 2.98 3.84
N GLY A 105 7.08 4.21 4.28
CA GLY A 105 8.08 4.50 5.32
C GLY A 105 7.87 3.68 6.60
N TYR A 106 6.62 3.42 7.00
CA TYR A 106 6.30 2.60 8.18
C TYR A 106 6.69 1.12 7.98
N LEU A 107 6.66 0.63 6.75
CA LEU A 107 6.86 -0.79 6.47
C LEU A 107 8.34 -1.17 6.45
N THR A 108 9.26 -0.21 6.36
CA THR A 108 10.71 -0.44 6.20
C THR A 108 11.34 -1.36 7.27
N GLY A 109 10.74 -1.46 8.46
CA GLY A 109 11.17 -2.38 9.52
C GLY A 109 10.74 -3.84 9.36
N LEU A 110 9.85 -4.17 8.41
CA LEU A 110 9.30 -5.51 8.21
C LEU A 110 10.22 -6.40 7.37
N GLN A 111 11.42 -6.67 7.87
CA GLN A 111 12.49 -7.38 7.16
C GLN A 111 12.15 -8.85 6.82
N GLN A 112 11.11 -9.43 7.44
CA GLN A 112 10.60 -10.77 7.12
C GLN A 112 9.56 -10.77 5.99
N LEU A 113 9.17 -9.60 5.48
CA LEU A 113 8.10 -9.49 4.50
C LEU A 113 8.56 -10.01 3.13
N GLN A 114 7.85 -11.02 2.63
CA GLN A 114 8.13 -11.66 1.35
C GLN A 114 7.10 -11.27 0.28
N GLU A 115 5.87 -10.95 0.72
CA GLU A 115 4.77 -10.58 -0.16
C GLU A 115 4.12 -9.29 0.33
N LEU A 116 4.12 -8.27 -0.54
CA LEU A 116 3.41 -7.02 -0.33
C LEU A 116 2.44 -6.78 -1.47
N ARG A 117 1.18 -6.53 -1.12
CA ARG A 117 0.15 -6.09 -2.05
C ARG A 117 -0.49 -4.82 -1.54
N VAL A 118 -0.56 -3.80 -2.39
CA VAL A 118 -1.15 -2.51 -2.04
C VAL A 118 -2.04 -2.06 -3.18
N LYS A 119 -3.32 -1.81 -2.86
CA LYS A 119 -4.30 -1.29 -3.80
C LYS A 119 -4.80 0.05 -3.29
N GLY A 120 -4.68 1.09 -4.09
CA GLY A 120 -5.23 2.41 -3.82
C GLY A 120 -6.32 2.80 -4.83
N VAL A 121 -6.89 3.99 -4.65
CA VAL A 121 -7.72 4.67 -5.65
C VAL A 121 -6.82 5.57 -6.47
N HIS A 122 -6.90 5.51 -7.80
CA HIS A 122 -6.12 6.37 -8.67
C HIS A 122 -6.50 7.84 -8.48
N ALA A 123 -5.52 8.74 -8.33
CA ALA A 123 -5.79 10.17 -8.16
C ALA A 123 -6.60 10.77 -9.33
N ALA A 124 -6.47 10.19 -10.54
CA ALA A 124 -7.26 10.61 -11.70
C ALA A 124 -8.58 9.85 -11.88
N SER A 125 -8.93 8.85 -11.04
CA SER A 125 -10.28 8.26 -11.04
C SER A 125 -11.25 9.00 -10.12
N ILE A 126 -10.82 10.11 -9.52
CA ILE A 126 -11.77 11.07 -8.94
C ILE A 126 -12.52 11.62 -10.15
N ASP A 127 -13.80 11.26 -10.28
CA ASP A 127 -14.68 11.56 -11.42
C ASP A 127 -14.38 12.93 -12.03
N GLY A 128 -14.42 13.04 -13.37
CA GLY A 128 -14.11 14.28 -14.09
C GLY A 128 -14.84 15.54 -13.57
N ALA A 129 -15.94 15.38 -12.84
CA ALA A 129 -16.63 16.44 -12.11
C ALA A 129 -15.81 17.05 -10.95
N HIS A 130 -15.01 16.27 -10.23
CA HIS A 130 -14.10 16.74 -9.19
C HIS A 130 -12.79 17.30 -9.76
N LEU A 131 -12.30 16.76 -10.88
CA LEU A 131 -11.15 17.34 -11.59
C LEU A 131 -11.48 18.71 -12.19
N GLN A 132 -12.74 18.99 -12.55
CA GLN A 132 -13.18 20.33 -12.95
C GLN A 132 -13.10 21.35 -11.81
N LEU A 133 -13.34 20.93 -10.56
CA LEU A 133 -13.23 21.81 -9.39
C LEU A 133 -11.77 22.12 -9.02
N TYR A 134 -10.83 21.21 -9.32
CA TYR A 134 -9.42 21.40 -8.99
C TYR A 134 -8.53 21.79 -10.18
N GLY A 135 -9.04 21.75 -11.41
CA GLY A 135 -8.28 21.99 -12.63
C GLY A 135 -7.30 20.85 -12.93
N ALA A 136 -7.33 20.32 -14.15
CA ALA A 136 -6.43 19.22 -14.58
C ALA A 136 -4.92 19.60 -14.54
N ASN A 137 -4.59 20.89 -14.39
CA ASN A 137 -3.22 21.41 -14.26
C ASN A 137 -2.88 21.87 -12.83
N SER A 138 -3.66 21.46 -11.82
CA SER A 138 -3.38 21.85 -10.45
C SER A 138 -2.05 21.27 -9.99
N GLU A 139 -1.17 22.16 -9.53
CA GLU A 139 0.11 21.81 -8.91
C GLU A 139 -0.07 20.77 -7.78
N CYS A 140 -1.26 20.70 -7.15
CA CYS A 140 -1.58 19.69 -6.14
C CYS A 140 -1.60 18.27 -6.71
N VAL A 141 -2.10 18.06 -7.94
CA VAL A 141 -2.10 16.73 -8.59
C VAL A 141 -0.65 16.30 -8.86
N ARG A 142 0.16 17.19 -9.43
CA ARG A 142 1.59 16.92 -9.69
C ARG A 142 2.37 16.65 -8.39
N ARG A 143 2.09 17.41 -7.31
CA ARG A 143 2.70 17.20 -5.99
C ARG A 143 2.27 15.87 -5.37
N ALA A 144 1.00 15.48 -5.49
CA ALA A 144 0.52 14.17 -5.02
C ALA A 144 1.22 13.02 -5.76
N MET A 145 1.34 13.12 -7.10
CA MET A 145 2.06 12.16 -7.94
C MET A 145 3.54 12.04 -7.56
N SER A 146 4.23 13.17 -7.31
CA SER A 146 5.61 13.16 -6.87
C SER A 146 5.80 12.56 -5.47
N SER A 147 4.81 12.71 -4.58
CA SER A 147 4.87 12.17 -3.23
C SER A 147 4.77 10.64 -3.21
N ASP A 148 3.94 10.07 -4.08
CA ASP A 148 3.79 8.61 -4.19
C ASP A 148 5.08 7.93 -4.64
N ALA A 149 5.77 8.50 -5.64
CA ALA A 149 7.01 7.94 -6.14
C ALA A 149 8.07 7.85 -5.03
N ALA A 150 8.21 8.92 -4.24
CA ALA A 150 9.14 8.98 -3.11
C ALA A 150 8.77 7.99 -2.00
N ASP A 151 7.48 7.81 -1.73
CA ASP A 151 7.02 6.83 -0.75
C ASP A 151 7.24 5.39 -1.25
N ILE A 152 6.92 5.08 -2.51
CA ILE A 152 7.13 3.74 -3.11
C ILE A 152 8.61 3.37 -3.09
N MET A 153 9.52 4.33 -3.29
CA MET A 153 10.95 4.10 -3.16
C MET A 153 11.35 3.60 -1.77
N GLN A 154 10.59 3.89 -0.70
CA GLN A 154 10.87 3.34 0.63
C GLN A 154 10.74 1.80 0.68
N LEU A 155 9.96 1.21 -0.23
CA LEU A 155 9.81 -0.25 -0.31
C LEU A 155 11.12 -0.95 -0.68
N THR A 156 12.13 -0.26 -1.20
CA THR A 156 13.45 -0.86 -1.46
C THR A 156 14.17 -1.31 -0.18
N ALA A 157 13.75 -0.83 1.00
CA ALA A 157 14.25 -1.31 2.28
C ALA A 157 13.83 -2.76 2.59
N LEU A 158 12.80 -3.28 1.91
CA LEU A 158 12.25 -4.61 2.10
C LEU A 158 12.94 -5.63 1.21
N THR A 159 14.26 -5.79 1.38
CA THR A 159 15.13 -6.58 0.50
C THR A 159 14.76 -8.07 0.38
N GLY A 160 13.96 -8.60 1.32
CA GLY A 160 13.41 -9.95 1.29
C GLY A 160 12.16 -10.14 0.41
N LEU A 161 11.63 -9.07 -0.21
CA LEU A 161 10.44 -9.17 -1.06
C LEU A 161 10.70 -10.03 -2.30
N THR A 162 9.83 -11.03 -2.47
CA THR A 162 9.78 -11.88 -3.67
C THR A 162 8.56 -11.56 -4.54
N ARG A 163 7.50 -11.02 -3.92
CA ARG A 163 6.28 -10.58 -4.60
C ARG A 163 5.90 -9.17 -4.20
N LEU A 164 5.78 -8.29 -5.20
CA LEU A 164 5.27 -6.93 -5.03
C LEU A 164 4.12 -6.68 -6.01
N GLU A 165 2.96 -6.31 -5.49
CA GLU A 165 1.82 -5.85 -6.29
C GLU A 165 1.39 -4.45 -5.82
N VAL A 166 1.60 -3.44 -6.64
CA VAL A 166 1.14 -2.06 -6.39
C VAL A 166 0.12 -1.70 -7.46
N THR A 167 -1.02 -1.17 -7.05
CA THR A 167 -2.15 -0.85 -7.93
C THR A 167 -2.67 0.55 -7.67
N SER A 168 -2.72 1.37 -8.71
CA SER A 168 -3.24 2.75 -8.69
C SER A 168 -2.45 3.71 -7.79
N TRP A 169 -1.11 3.53 -7.72
CA TRP A 169 -0.17 4.43 -7.06
C TRP A 169 0.84 5.00 -8.04
N THR A 170 1.11 6.29 -7.98
CA THR A 170 1.95 6.98 -8.96
C THR A 170 3.43 6.70 -8.70
N ALA A 171 4.00 5.68 -9.33
CA ALA A 171 5.39 5.30 -9.15
C ALA A 171 6.33 6.09 -10.08
N GLY A 172 5.92 6.27 -11.34
CA GLY A 172 6.80 6.80 -12.38
C GLY A 172 8.02 5.90 -12.65
N ALA A 173 8.87 6.35 -13.58
CA ALA A 173 10.05 5.58 -13.99
C ALA A 173 11.13 5.50 -12.90
N ALA A 174 11.31 6.57 -12.12
CA ALA A 174 12.32 6.63 -11.06
C ALA A 174 12.06 5.59 -9.96
N ALA A 175 10.83 5.49 -9.44
CA ALA A 175 10.52 4.50 -8.42
C ALA A 175 10.56 3.08 -8.99
N ALA A 176 10.10 2.86 -10.23
CA ALA A 176 10.25 1.55 -10.88
C ALA A 176 11.73 1.14 -11.01
N GLY A 177 12.61 2.07 -11.36
CA GLY A 177 14.06 1.86 -11.40
C GLY A 177 14.64 1.52 -10.02
N ALA A 178 14.26 2.27 -8.99
CA ALA A 178 14.69 2.04 -7.62
C ALA A 178 14.25 0.66 -7.11
N LEU A 179 12.99 0.25 -7.37
CA LEU A 179 12.48 -1.09 -7.04
C LEU A 179 13.30 -2.18 -7.74
N ALA A 180 13.62 -2.01 -9.03
CA ALA A 180 14.44 -2.98 -9.76
C ALA A 180 15.84 -3.14 -9.17
N THR A 181 16.45 -2.05 -8.72
CA THR A 181 17.80 -2.09 -8.13
C THR A 181 17.80 -2.55 -6.67
N GLY A 182 16.77 -2.19 -5.90
CA GLY A 182 16.70 -2.44 -4.47
C GLY A 182 16.12 -3.80 -4.09
N LEU A 183 15.35 -4.42 -4.99
CA LEU A 183 14.64 -5.68 -4.75
C LEU A 183 15.06 -6.78 -5.75
N PRO A 184 16.34 -7.21 -5.75
CA PRO A 184 16.87 -8.14 -6.74
C PRO A 184 16.23 -9.54 -6.67
N GLN A 185 15.58 -9.88 -5.54
CA GLN A 185 14.93 -11.18 -5.31
C GLN A 185 13.49 -11.26 -5.83
N LEU A 186 12.95 -10.18 -6.43
CA LEU A 186 11.58 -10.19 -6.96
C LEU A 186 11.41 -11.22 -8.07
N CYS A 187 10.54 -12.20 -7.81
CA CYS A 187 10.07 -13.15 -8.83
C CYS A 187 8.73 -12.73 -9.44
N ARG A 188 7.98 -11.85 -8.76
CA ARG A 188 6.72 -11.31 -9.28
C ARG A 188 6.55 -9.84 -8.97
N LEU A 189 6.38 -9.06 -10.02
CA LEU A 189 6.15 -7.63 -9.95
C LEU A 189 4.88 -7.26 -10.72
N LYS A 190 3.94 -6.61 -10.03
CA LYS A 190 2.79 -5.99 -10.65
C LYS A 190 2.75 -4.52 -10.29
N LEU A 191 2.80 -3.67 -11.30
CA LEU A 191 2.62 -2.23 -11.17
C LEU A 191 1.46 -1.89 -12.10
N TYR A 192 0.24 -1.90 -11.59
CA TYR A 192 -0.97 -1.67 -12.40
C TYR A 192 -1.43 -0.23 -12.20
N ASP A 193 -1.65 0.51 -13.28
CA ASP A 193 -2.14 1.90 -13.21
C ASP A 193 -1.23 2.79 -12.33
N CYS A 194 0.09 2.63 -12.50
CA CYS A 194 1.12 3.28 -11.70
C CYS A 194 1.81 4.47 -12.39
N CYS A 195 1.26 4.94 -13.51
CA CYS A 195 1.83 6.02 -14.33
C CYS A 195 3.31 5.80 -14.69
N ILE A 196 3.67 4.57 -15.05
CA ILE A 196 5.03 4.24 -15.46
C ILE A 196 5.20 4.54 -16.94
N GLU A 197 5.98 5.58 -17.26
CA GLU A 197 6.40 5.84 -18.63
C GLU A 197 7.25 4.66 -19.13
N SER A 198 6.72 3.96 -20.14
CA SER A 198 7.16 2.60 -20.47
C SER A 198 8.61 2.54 -20.94
N THR A 199 9.11 3.53 -21.68
CA THR A 199 10.45 3.46 -22.28
C THR A 199 11.57 3.64 -21.26
N ALA A 200 11.37 4.46 -20.21
CA ALA A 200 12.41 4.75 -19.23
C ALA A 200 12.55 3.67 -18.14
N ALA A 201 11.45 3.01 -17.75
CA ALA A 201 11.46 2.01 -16.67
C ALA A 201 11.87 0.60 -17.13
N LEU A 202 11.56 0.22 -18.38
CA LEU A 202 11.77 -1.14 -18.88
C LEU A 202 13.23 -1.61 -18.82
N PRO A 203 14.25 -0.81 -19.19
CA PRO A 203 15.64 -1.25 -19.07
C PRO A 203 16.03 -1.58 -17.63
N ALA A 204 15.50 -0.82 -16.66
CA ALA A 204 15.77 -1.09 -15.26
C ALA A 204 15.09 -2.37 -14.78
N LEU A 205 13.80 -2.55 -15.09
CA LEU A 205 13.03 -3.75 -14.76
C LEU A 205 13.61 -5.01 -15.41
N GLY A 206 14.18 -4.90 -16.61
CA GLY A 206 14.86 -5.99 -17.31
C GLY A 206 16.10 -6.53 -16.61
N ARG A 207 16.62 -5.83 -15.58
CA ARG A 207 17.74 -6.30 -14.75
C ARG A 207 17.32 -7.29 -13.66
N LEU A 208 16.02 -7.46 -13.40
CA LEU A 208 15.51 -8.44 -12.44
C LEU A 208 15.60 -9.86 -13.00
N SER A 209 16.75 -10.51 -12.82
CA SER A 209 17.06 -11.83 -13.37
C SER A 209 16.16 -12.96 -12.88
N HIS A 210 15.54 -12.80 -11.71
CA HIS A 210 14.64 -13.79 -11.11
C HIS A 210 13.16 -13.58 -11.45
N LEU A 211 12.84 -12.53 -12.22
CA LEU A 211 11.45 -12.15 -12.49
C LEU A 211 10.76 -13.16 -13.41
N GLN A 212 9.74 -13.83 -12.88
CA GLN A 212 8.91 -14.81 -13.59
C GLN A 212 7.58 -14.21 -14.05
N HIS A 213 7.13 -13.12 -13.41
CA HIS A 213 5.87 -12.49 -13.74
C HIS A 213 5.97 -10.96 -13.63
N LEU A 214 5.73 -10.29 -14.75
CA LEU A 214 5.66 -8.83 -14.86
C LEU A 214 4.28 -8.42 -15.38
N ASP A 215 3.57 -7.59 -14.65
CA ASP A 215 2.29 -7.00 -15.06
C ASP A 215 2.39 -5.47 -15.00
N LEU A 216 2.45 -4.83 -16.17
CA LEU A 216 2.51 -3.37 -16.33
C LEU A 216 1.27 -2.83 -17.04
N ARG A 217 0.15 -3.56 -17.04
CA ARG A 217 -1.08 -3.10 -17.69
C ARG A 217 -1.57 -1.79 -17.07
N GLN A 218 -2.26 -0.99 -17.88
CA GLN A 218 -2.78 0.33 -17.49
C GLN A 218 -1.71 1.38 -17.12
N ASN A 219 -0.42 1.19 -17.46
CA ASN A 219 0.57 2.27 -17.41
C ASN A 219 0.71 3.04 -18.74
N LEU A 220 0.27 2.43 -19.84
CA LEU A 220 0.38 2.97 -21.21
C LEU A 220 -0.78 3.91 -21.56
N ARG A 221 -1.09 4.88 -20.70
CA ARG A 221 -1.91 6.01 -21.17
C ARG A 221 -0.99 6.88 -22.04
N ASP A 222 -1.42 7.16 -23.26
CA ASP A 222 -0.64 7.92 -24.23
C ASP A 222 -0.03 9.16 -23.56
N VAL A 223 1.28 9.32 -23.68
CA VAL A 223 2.04 10.45 -23.10
C VAL A 223 1.46 11.79 -23.57
N ALA A 224 0.78 11.80 -24.72
CA ALA A 224 0.08 12.93 -25.29
C ALA A 224 -1.22 13.35 -24.57
N THR A 225 -1.82 12.51 -23.72
CA THR A 225 -3.09 12.82 -23.02
C THR A 225 -3.04 12.69 -21.49
N ALA A 226 -2.02 12.03 -20.92
CA ALA A 226 -1.92 11.83 -19.47
C ALA A 226 -0.68 12.49 -18.82
N CYS A 227 0.38 12.81 -19.57
CA CYS A 227 1.59 13.49 -19.06
C CYS A 227 1.79 14.91 -19.62
N SER A 228 0.93 15.36 -20.54
CA SER A 228 0.90 16.73 -21.08
C SER A 228 0.07 17.72 -20.23
N CYS A 229 -0.19 17.39 -18.96
CA CYS A 229 -0.87 18.26 -17.97
C CYS A 229 0.04 18.47 -16.73
#